data_AF-A0A3D8SLI2-F1
#
_entry.id   AF-A0A3D8SLI2-F1
#
_cell.length_a   1.000
_cell.length_b   1.000
_cell.length_c   1.000
_cell.angle_alpha   90.00
_cell.angle_beta   90.00
_cell.angle_gamma   90.00
#
_symmetry.space_group_name_H-M   'P 1'
#
loop_
_entity.id
_entity.type
_entity.pdbx_description
1 polymer ?
#
loop_
_entity_poly.entity_id
_entity_poly.type
_entity_poly.pdbx_seq_one_letter_code
_entity_poly.pdbx_strand_id
1 'polypeptide(L)'
;MKKKISEDEEEMSQDEDNWEKDVEDHEFVIQDKTNPAMVRLCRSDLDDPKHEQWAYIIHAKCTLDEKTVAHCSATVVFRESIRDEFWYHLDREIADTLDIAFKIFDRYGALQQKFHSQPVQRGSGAWGYELDTGVLFIIELLHVTARSLHGVGLGKTTVSLVLQKAQSLVEDKKSGHWTTKSNRTVERAWSLHALTLPGWLHEDTKTEIEGKSTRQCREIRSKAVDAAVGFWRSCGFRRIGASSCACCLETKTIPNQRTILDQLSRNTDADHGLLTQKTRDYLQSAGQKAGITTVVRNLLDRAKMYGTKAGKEVSIFESSEYSPPEEELPRLPACRNDREFGFVASMWGIYSPTFSIFDHLF
;
A
#
# COMPACT_ATOMS: atom_id res chain seq x y z
N MET A 1 50.12 54.02 -5.67
CA MET A 1 48.81 53.53 -5.17
C MET A 1 48.67 52.07 -5.53
N LYS A 2 48.90 51.18 -4.56
CA LYS A 2 48.70 49.73 -4.68
C LYS A 2 47.22 49.45 -4.42
N LYS A 3 46.51 48.83 -5.35
CA LYS A 3 45.16 48.31 -5.10
C LYS A 3 45.29 46.80 -4.86
N LYS A 4 45.18 46.44 -3.59
CA LYS A 4 45.16 45.07 -3.08
C LYS A 4 43.76 44.52 -3.39
N ILE A 5 43.69 43.48 -4.21
CA ILE A 5 42.49 42.66 -4.35
C ILE A 5 42.60 41.68 -3.18
N SER A 6 41.72 41.82 -2.19
CA SER A 6 41.56 40.83 -1.12
C SER A 6 40.72 39.70 -1.68
N GLU A 7 41.32 38.51 -1.66
CA GLU A 7 40.68 37.22 -1.73
C GLU A 7 39.87 37.04 -0.44
N ASP A 8 38.55 37.12 -0.55
CA ASP A 8 37.64 36.56 0.44
C ASP A 8 37.15 35.22 -0.15
N GLU A 9 37.98 34.19 0.03
CA GLU A 9 37.53 32.80 -0.09
C GLU A 9 36.69 32.51 1.16
N GLU A 10 35.37 32.64 1.02
CA GLU A 10 34.42 32.11 1.99
C GLU A 10 34.61 30.58 2.04
N GLU A 11 35.31 30.12 3.07
CA GLU A 11 35.35 28.72 3.49
C GLU A 11 33.90 28.25 3.72
N MET A 12 33.32 27.57 2.73
CA MET A 12 32.11 26.77 2.92
C MET A 12 32.47 25.63 3.87
N SER A 13 32.14 25.80 5.15
CA SER A 13 32.25 24.75 6.14
C SER A 13 31.42 23.55 5.67
N GLN A 14 32.10 22.44 5.43
CA GLN A 14 31.50 21.11 5.28
C GLN A 14 31.02 20.65 6.65
N ASP A 15 30.06 21.36 7.23
CA ASP A 15 29.21 20.80 8.26
C ASP A 15 28.17 19.94 7.52
N GLU A 16 28.61 18.80 7.00
CA GLU A 16 27.69 17.72 6.61
C GLU A 16 27.01 17.23 7.89
N ASP A 17 25.92 17.93 8.19
CA ASP A 17 25.00 17.74 9.30
C ASP A 17 24.84 16.27 9.67
N ASN A 18 25.14 15.94 10.93
CA ASN A 18 24.87 14.65 11.53
C ASN A 18 23.37 14.49 11.81
N TRP A 19 22.55 14.55 10.76
CA TRP A 19 21.09 14.40 10.82
C TRP A 19 20.67 12.94 11.05
N GLU A 20 21.58 11.98 10.83
CA GLU A 20 21.37 10.55 11.05
C GLU A 20 21.44 10.21 12.54
N LYS A 21 20.30 9.85 13.13
CA LYS A 21 20.18 9.35 14.50
C LYS A 21 19.88 7.85 14.50
N ASP A 22 20.22 7.18 15.60
CA ASP A 22 19.90 5.77 15.88
C ASP A 22 20.25 4.81 14.74
N VAL A 23 21.48 4.92 14.21
CA VAL A 23 21.97 4.12 13.08
C VAL A 23 22.06 2.64 13.44
N GLU A 24 21.53 1.78 12.58
CA GLU A 24 21.59 0.33 12.68
C GLU A 24 22.02 -0.29 11.34
N ASP A 25 22.92 -1.27 11.37
CA ASP A 25 23.34 -2.01 10.18
C ASP A 25 22.89 -3.47 10.29
N HIS A 26 22.24 -3.99 9.23
CA HIS A 26 21.70 -5.35 9.17
C HIS A 26 22.22 -6.08 7.94
N GLU A 27 22.69 -7.32 8.11
CA GLU A 27 23.15 -8.16 7.01
C GLU A 27 22.00 -8.92 6.34
N PHE A 28 21.97 -8.91 5.01
CA PHE A 28 21.03 -9.69 4.21
C PHE A 28 21.77 -10.58 3.22
N VAL A 29 21.71 -11.90 3.45
CA VAL A 29 22.35 -12.89 2.58
C VAL A 29 21.47 -13.13 1.34
N ILE A 30 22.03 -12.83 0.17
CA ILE A 30 21.40 -13.10 -1.13
C ILE A 30 21.89 -14.46 -1.63
N GLN A 31 20.96 -15.35 -1.97
CA GLN A 31 21.31 -16.63 -2.61
C GLN A 31 22.13 -16.38 -3.88
N ASP A 32 23.20 -17.16 -4.08
CA ASP A 32 24.13 -17.06 -5.22
C ASP A 32 25.05 -15.82 -5.24
N LYS A 33 25.11 -15.06 -4.15
CA LYS A 33 26.09 -13.98 -3.96
C LYS A 33 27.04 -14.30 -2.82
N THR A 34 28.33 -14.03 -3.04
CA THR A 34 29.38 -14.26 -2.04
C THR A 34 29.33 -13.26 -0.89
N ASN A 35 28.94 -12.01 -1.20
CA ASN A 35 28.86 -10.93 -0.23
C ASN A 35 27.39 -10.66 0.16
N PRO A 36 27.08 -10.48 1.46
CA PRO A 36 25.77 -10.04 1.88
C PRO A 36 25.51 -8.60 1.44
N ALA A 37 24.25 -8.26 1.23
CA ALA A 37 23.84 -6.86 1.16
C ALA A 37 23.73 -6.29 2.58
N MET A 38 24.21 -5.08 2.79
CA MET A 38 24.10 -4.36 4.05
C MET A 38 22.88 -3.43 3.99
N VAL A 39 21.98 -3.53 4.94
CA VAL A 39 20.84 -2.62 5.11
C VAL A 39 21.15 -1.70 6.29
N ARG A 40 21.47 -0.44 5.99
CA ARG A 40 21.64 0.61 6.99
C ARG A 40 20.31 1.31 7.22
N LEU A 41 19.86 1.38 8.47
CA LEU A 41 18.72 2.19 8.89
C LEU A 41 19.20 3.40 9.68
N CYS A 42 18.58 4.55 9.45
CA CYS A 42 18.77 5.74 10.27
C CYS A 42 17.44 6.48 10.44
N ARG A 43 17.37 7.32 11.47
CA ARG A 43 16.23 8.18 11.75
C ARG A 43 16.62 9.64 11.58
N SER A 44 15.70 10.42 11.02
CA SER A 44 15.73 11.88 10.99
C SER A 44 14.51 12.40 11.75
N ASP A 45 14.70 13.44 12.55
CA ASP A 45 13.59 14.04 13.30
C ASP A 45 12.94 15.14 12.46
N LEU A 46 11.60 15.20 12.48
CA LEU A 46 10.85 16.33 11.93
C LEU A 46 10.58 17.31 13.06
N ASP A 47 11.40 18.36 13.14
CA ASP A 47 11.31 19.37 14.19
C ASP A 47 10.24 20.42 13.83
N ASP A 48 9.22 20.55 14.69
CA ASP A 48 8.36 21.73 14.74
C ASP A 48 8.49 22.38 16.14
N PRO A 49 8.79 23.69 16.24
CA PRO A 49 8.93 24.37 17.52
C PRO A 49 7.71 24.27 18.45
N LYS A 50 6.51 24.05 17.89
CA LYS A 50 5.25 23.93 18.64
C LYS A 50 4.92 22.48 18.99
N HIS A 51 5.43 21.50 18.25
CA HIS A 51 5.12 20.09 18.44
C HIS A 51 6.42 19.30 18.46
N GLU A 52 7.00 19.14 19.64
CA GLU A 52 8.24 18.39 19.78
C GLU A 52 8.05 16.93 19.34
N GLN A 53 8.83 16.51 18.35
CA GLN A 53 8.91 15.12 17.87
C GLN A 53 7.58 14.51 17.42
N TRP A 54 6.74 15.28 16.72
CA TRP A 54 5.45 14.78 16.22
C TRP A 54 5.60 13.75 15.10
N ALA A 55 6.73 13.75 14.38
CA ALA A 55 7.05 12.75 13.38
C ALA A 55 8.56 12.46 13.29
N TYR A 56 8.87 11.28 12.73
CA TYR A 56 10.23 10.84 12.41
C TYR A 56 10.25 10.25 11.01
N ILE A 57 11.33 10.47 10.26
CA ILE A 57 11.58 9.77 9.00
C ILE A 57 12.58 8.65 9.26
N ILE A 58 12.24 7.45 8.82
CA ILE A 58 13.13 6.29 8.81
C ILE A 58 13.63 6.11 7.38
N HIS A 59 14.94 6.21 7.21
CA HIS A 59 15.60 5.89 5.96
C HIS A 59 16.24 4.51 6.07
N ALA A 60 16.09 3.69 5.03
CA ALA A 60 16.88 2.49 4.87
C ALA A 60 17.66 2.55 3.55
N LYS A 61 18.97 2.35 3.61
CA LYS A 61 19.86 2.29 2.45
C LYS A 61 20.47 0.90 2.38
N CYS A 62 20.22 0.20 1.29
CA CYS A 62 20.79 -1.13 1.05
C CYS A 62 21.99 -1.02 0.11
N THR A 63 23.15 -1.49 0.54
CA THR A 63 24.38 -1.52 -0.26
C THR A 63 24.84 -2.95 -0.52
N LEU A 64 25.35 -3.21 -1.72
CA LEU A 64 25.97 -4.48 -2.10
C LEU A 64 27.22 -4.14 -2.90
N ASP A 65 28.37 -4.67 -2.50
CA ASP A 65 29.68 -4.33 -3.10
C ASP A 65 29.87 -2.80 -3.21
N GLU A 66 29.59 -2.08 -2.11
CA GLU A 66 29.65 -0.61 -1.97
C GLU A 66 28.66 0.19 -2.85
N LYS A 67 27.84 -0.47 -3.66
CA LYS A 67 26.83 0.18 -4.52
C LYS A 67 25.46 0.16 -3.86
N THR A 68 24.75 1.28 -3.93
CA THR A 68 23.37 1.35 -3.42
C THR A 68 22.44 0.58 -4.37
N VAL A 69 21.84 -0.49 -3.85
CA VAL A 69 20.97 -1.40 -4.60
C VAL A 69 19.50 -1.29 -4.23
N ALA A 70 19.20 -0.71 -3.06
CA ALA A 70 17.84 -0.33 -2.71
C ALA A 70 17.83 0.85 -1.73
N HIS A 71 16.72 1.57 -1.71
CA HIS A 71 16.43 2.57 -0.69
C HIS A 71 14.96 2.51 -0.27
N CYS A 72 14.71 2.83 0.99
CA CYS A 72 13.37 2.97 1.56
C CYS A 72 13.31 4.29 2.34
N SER A 73 12.20 5.01 2.22
CA SER A 73 11.82 6.13 3.08
C SER A 73 10.44 5.86 3.64
N ALA A 74 10.29 6.03 4.95
CA ALA A 74 9.01 5.88 5.62
C ALA A 74 8.89 6.82 6.81
N THR A 75 7.69 7.32 7.06
CA THR A 75 7.44 8.34 8.07
C THR A 75 6.56 7.81 9.19
N VAL A 76 7.01 7.97 10.44
CA VAL A 76 6.25 7.67 11.66
C VAL A 76 5.59 8.96 12.13
N VAL A 77 4.27 8.98 12.28
CA VAL A 77 3.48 10.17 12.67
C VAL A 77 2.70 9.89 13.94
N PHE A 78 3.03 10.61 15.02
CA PHE A 78 2.29 10.61 16.27
C PHE A 78 1.10 11.57 16.18
N ARG A 79 0.13 11.20 15.35
CA ARG A 79 -0.96 12.11 14.94
C ARG A 79 -1.80 12.67 16.09
N GLU A 80 -1.85 11.99 17.23
CA GLU A 80 -2.55 12.48 18.41
C GLU A 80 -1.95 13.81 18.93
N SER A 81 -0.65 14.04 18.73
CA SER A 81 0.03 15.28 19.13
C SER A 81 -0.24 16.46 18.20
N ILE A 82 -0.79 16.21 17.00
CA ILE A 82 -1.04 17.21 15.96
C ILE A 82 -2.49 17.17 15.47
N ARG A 83 -3.41 16.55 16.24
CA ARG A 83 -4.75 16.19 15.76
C ARG A 83 -5.55 17.38 15.22
N ASP A 84 -5.47 18.53 15.88
CA ASP A 84 -6.22 19.73 15.50
C ASP A 84 -5.67 20.40 14.22
N GLU A 85 -4.42 20.11 13.87
CA GLU A 85 -3.68 20.68 12.75
C GLU A 85 -3.13 19.58 11.82
N PHE A 86 -3.75 18.40 11.80
CA PHE A 86 -3.18 17.19 11.21
C PHE A 86 -2.78 17.37 9.73
N TRP A 87 -3.69 17.91 8.91
CA TRP A 87 -3.39 18.20 7.51
C TRP A 87 -2.34 19.29 7.33
N TYR A 88 -2.32 20.31 8.19
CA TYR A 88 -1.37 21.41 8.09
C TYR A 88 0.08 20.94 8.31
N HIS A 89 0.30 20.09 9.31
CA HIS A 89 1.62 19.53 9.59
C HIS A 89 2.11 18.58 8.49
N LEU A 90 1.21 17.74 7.96
CA LEU A 90 1.57 16.86 6.84
C LEU A 90 1.86 17.65 5.56
N ASP A 91 1.14 18.74 5.29
CA ASP A 91 1.29 19.54 4.07
C ASP A 91 2.63 20.26 4.01
N ARG A 92 3.05 20.80 5.15
CA ARG A 92 4.25 21.62 5.23
C ARG A 92 5.54 20.79 5.15
N GLU A 93 5.56 19.62 5.78
CA GLU A 93 6.81 18.89 6.06
C GLU A 93 6.97 17.61 5.24
N ILE A 94 5.89 17.04 4.66
CA ILE A 94 5.93 15.69 4.07
C ILE A 94 5.07 15.54 2.80
N ALA A 95 5.53 16.15 1.70
CA ALA A 95 4.78 16.26 0.44
C ALA A 95 4.26 14.91 -0.13
N ASP A 96 5.05 13.83 -0.05
CA ASP A 96 4.66 12.53 -0.61
C ASP A 96 3.66 11.77 0.30
N THR A 97 3.67 12.05 1.60
CA THR A 97 2.73 11.47 2.58
C THR A 97 1.33 12.09 2.50
N LEU A 98 1.22 13.34 2.05
CA LEU A 98 -0.04 14.06 1.90
C LEU A 98 -1.08 13.30 1.08
N ASP A 99 -0.62 12.64 0.03
CA ASP A 99 -1.46 11.94 -0.92
C ASP A 99 -2.21 10.78 -0.25
N ILE A 100 -1.57 10.11 0.72
CA ILE A 100 -2.22 9.10 1.57
C ILE A 100 -3.16 9.77 2.56
N ALA A 101 -2.67 10.82 3.21
CA ALA A 101 -3.38 11.50 4.28
C ALA A 101 -4.72 12.06 3.82
N PHE A 102 -4.75 12.81 2.72
CA PHE A 102 -5.97 13.42 2.18
C PHE A 102 -6.94 12.41 1.56
N LYS A 103 -6.43 11.29 1.02
CA LYS A 103 -7.30 10.26 0.41
C LYS A 103 -8.03 9.43 1.47
N ILE A 104 -7.39 9.21 2.62
CA ILE A 104 -7.84 8.25 3.62
C ILE A 104 -8.43 8.94 4.85
N PHE A 105 -7.81 10.02 5.33
CA PHE A 105 -8.16 10.66 6.59
C PHE A 105 -8.87 11.99 6.38
N ASP A 106 -9.65 12.41 7.38
CA ASP A 106 -10.17 13.77 7.49
C ASP A 106 -9.12 14.73 8.04
N ARG A 107 -9.50 16.01 8.18
CA ARG A 107 -8.64 17.09 8.69
C ARG A 107 -8.11 16.88 10.11
N TYR A 108 -8.64 15.90 10.83
CA TYR A 108 -8.26 15.55 12.20
C TYR A 108 -7.52 14.21 12.29
N GLY A 109 -7.16 13.60 11.16
CA GLY A 109 -6.46 12.31 11.15
C GLY A 109 -7.34 11.12 11.51
N ALA A 110 -8.67 11.26 11.46
CA ALA A 110 -9.62 10.14 11.58
C ALA A 110 -9.94 9.57 10.19
N LEU A 111 -10.24 8.27 10.10
CA LEU A 111 -10.57 7.62 8.85
C LEU A 111 -11.86 8.24 8.29
N GLN A 112 -11.86 8.62 7.01
CA GLN A 112 -13.02 9.28 6.41
C GLN A 112 -14.28 8.40 6.52
N GLN A 113 -15.42 9.04 6.81
CA GLN A 113 -16.72 8.38 7.04
C GLN A 113 -17.14 7.38 5.94
N LYS A 114 -16.69 7.63 4.72
CA LYS A 114 -16.95 6.78 3.56
C LYS A 114 -16.33 5.39 3.68
N PHE A 115 -15.22 5.25 4.40
CA PHE A 115 -14.59 3.96 4.67
C PHE A 115 -15.20 3.21 5.86
N HIS A 116 -15.95 3.89 6.73
CA HIS A 116 -16.66 3.25 7.84
C HIS A 116 -18.01 2.67 7.41
N SER A 117 -18.82 3.50 6.76
CA SER A 117 -20.27 3.29 6.69
C SER A 117 -20.80 3.01 5.29
N GLN A 118 -20.09 3.43 4.23
CA GLN A 118 -20.60 3.20 2.88
C GLN A 118 -20.43 1.73 2.49
N PRO A 119 -21.52 1.05 2.04
CA PRO A 119 -21.49 -0.38 1.70
C PRO A 119 -20.34 -0.73 0.75
N VAL A 120 -20.17 0.13 -0.25
CA VAL A 120 -19.15 0.01 -1.28
C VAL A 120 -17.80 0.51 -0.79
N GLN A 121 -17.72 1.78 -0.38
CA GLN A 121 -16.42 2.43 -0.22
C GLN A 121 -15.62 1.89 0.97
N ARG A 122 -16.24 1.22 1.95
CA ARG A 122 -15.53 0.47 3.00
C ARG A 122 -14.76 -0.75 2.49
N GLY A 123 -15.02 -1.20 1.26
CA GLY A 123 -14.41 -2.39 0.69
C GLY A 123 -14.72 -3.63 1.52
N SER A 124 -13.68 -4.41 1.85
CA SER A 124 -13.83 -5.62 2.68
C SER A 124 -14.23 -5.33 4.13
N GLY A 125 -14.23 -4.07 4.57
CA GLY A 125 -14.42 -3.68 5.95
C GLY A 125 -13.31 -4.20 6.86
N ALA A 126 -12.11 -4.45 6.31
CA ALA A 126 -10.94 -4.86 7.07
C ALA A 126 -10.42 -3.75 8.00
N TRP A 127 -10.85 -2.51 7.75
CA TRP A 127 -10.50 -1.33 8.52
C TRP A 127 -11.76 -0.58 8.94
N GLY A 128 -11.84 -0.20 10.21
CA GLY A 128 -12.89 0.64 10.79
C GLY A 128 -12.32 1.66 11.77
N TYR A 129 -13.02 1.89 12.89
CA TYR A 129 -12.68 2.87 13.93
C TYR A 129 -11.34 2.63 14.64
N GLU A 130 -10.68 1.51 14.41
CA GLU A 130 -9.29 1.28 14.85
C GLU A 130 -8.29 2.19 14.15
N LEU A 131 -8.57 2.63 12.91
CA LEU A 131 -7.68 3.52 12.16
C LEU A 131 -7.93 5.01 12.49
N ASP A 132 -8.83 5.33 13.42
CA ASP A 132 -9.08 6.72 13.87
C ASP A 132 -8.10 7.21 14.94
N THR A 133 -7.41 6.27 15.58
CA THR A 133 -6.43 6.53 16.66
C THR A 133 -5.13 5.78 16.42
N GLY A 134 -4.07 6.16 17.11
CA GLY A 134 -2.80 5.44 17.06
C GLY A 134 -1.67 6.22 16.38
N VAL A 135 -0.59 5.52 16.09
CA VAL A 135 0.55 6.04 15.33
C VAL A 135 0.41 5.60 13.88
N LEU A 136 0.64 6.51 12.92
CA LEU A 136 0.70 6.16 11.51
C LEU A 136 2.15 5.87 11.12
N PHE A 137 2.35 4.82 10.33
CA PHE A 137 3.62 4.54 9.68
C PHE A 137 3.41 4.47 8.18
N ILE A 138 3.98 5.39 7.45
CA ILE A 138 3.67 5.61 6.03
C ILE A 138 4.91 5.32 5.22
N ILE A 139 4.89 4.26 4.42
CA ILE A 139 5.99 3.93 3.51
C ILE A 139 5.77 4.66 2.19
N GLU A 140 6.58 5.69 1.98
CA GLU A 140 6.50 6.62 0.86
C GLU A 140 7.19 6.05 -0.37
N LEU A 141 8.40 5.53 -0.16
CA LEU A 141 9.25 5.04 -1.23
C LEU A 141 9.93 3.76 -0.78
N LEU A 142 9.81 2.72 -1.59
CA LEU A 142 10.69 1.56 -1.56
C LEU A 142 11.08 1.24 -2.99
N HIS A 143 12.36 1.34 -3.28
CA HIS A 143 12.87 1.12 -4.62
C HIS A 143 14.12 0.25 -4.58
N VAL A 144 14.04 -0.90 -5.26
CA VAL A 144 15.19 -1.78 -5.53
C VAL A 144 15.70 -1.45 -6.92
N THR A 145 16.79 -0.69 -6.99
CA THR A 145 17.35 -0.12 -8.24
C THR A 145 17.88 -1.22 -9.16
N ALA A 146 18.48 -2.26 -8.60
CA ALA A 146 18.99 -3.39 -9.36
C ALA A 146 17.87 -4.39 -9.67
N ARG A 147 17.36 -4.38 -10.91
CA ARG A 147 16.36 -5.37 -11.38
C ARG A 147 16.78 -6.83 -11.17
N SER A 148 18.08 -7.12 -11.23
CA SER A 148 18.61 -8.47 -10.97
C SER A 148 18.42 -8.95 -9.52
N LEU A 149 18.12 -8.02 -8.60
CA LEU A 149 17.81 -8.31 -7.19
C LEU A 149 16.30 -8.32 -6.92
N HIS A 150 15.45 -8.24 -7.94
CA HIS A 150 14.02 -8.43 -7.75
C HIS A 150 13.73 -9.91 -7.49
N GLY A 151 12.79 -10.19 -6.58
CA GLY A 151 12.38 -11.56 -6.26
C GLY A 151 13.31 -12.33 -5.32
N VAL A 152 14.47 -11.77 -4.93
CA VAL A 152 15.40 -12.41 -3.97
C VAL A 152 15.04 -12.16 -2.50
N GLY A 153 13.94 -11.44 -2.25
CA GLY A 153 13.46 -11.14 -0.90
C GLY A 153 13.94 -9.82 -0.30
N LEU A 154 14.91 -9.12 -0.92
CA LEU A 154 15.50 -7.88 -0.41
C LEU A 154 14.44 -6.84 0.02
N GLY A 155 13.50 -6.50 -0.87
CA GLY A 155 12.46 -5.52 -0.55
C GLY A 155 11.57 -5.93 0.64
N LYS A 156 11.26 -7.23 0.78
CA LYS A 156 10.45 -7.73 1.91
C LYS A 156 11.23 -7.64 3.23
N THR A 157 12.52 -7.94 3.19
CA THR A 157 13.42 -7.77 4.33
C THR A 157 13.50 -6.30 4.74
N THR A 158 13.73 -5.40 3.78
CA THR A 158 13.77 -3.94 4.05
C THR A 158 12.48 -3.46 4.70
N VAL A 159 11.30 -3.85 4.19
CA VAL A 159 10.00 -3.52 4.79
C VAL A 159 9.89 -4.04 6.22
N SER A 160 10.36 -5.26 6.48
CA SER A 160 10.32 -5.85 7.83
C SER A 160 11.20 -5.07 8.81
N LEU A 161 12.41 -4.68 8.37
CA LEU A 161 13.35 -3.91 9.19
C LEU A 161 12.83 -2.51 9.52
N VAL A 162 12.31 -1.77 8.52
CA VAL A 162 11.76 -0.42 8.78
C VAL A 162 10.52 -0.49 9.67
N LEU A 163 9.69 -1.54 9.57
CA LEU A 163 8.57 -1.77 10.47
C LEU A 163 9.03 -2.05 11.91
N GLN A 164 10.05 -2.88 12.08
CA GLN A 164 10.62 -3.17 13.40
C GLN A 164 11.19 -1.90 14.05
N LYS A 165 11.92 -1.10 13.27
CA LYS A 165 12.44 0.20 13.71
C LYS A 165 11.31 1.16 14.09
N ALA A 166 10.23 1.22 13.29
CA ALA A 166 9.06 2.03 13.65
C ALA A 166 8.40 1.56 14.95
N GLN A 167 8.30 0.25 15.17
CA GLN A 167 7.76 -0.33 16.41
C GLN A 167 8.62 0.03 17.63
N SER A 168 9.95 -0.05 17.53
CA SER A 168 10.82 0.32 18.64
C SER A 168 10.66 1.78 19.03
N LEU A 169 10.61 2.69 18.04
CA LEU A 169 10.39 4.13 18.28
C LEU A 169 9.06 4.42 19.00
N VAL A 170 8.01 3.67 18.64
CA VAL A 170 6.70 3.80 19.29
C VAL A 170 6.75 3.34 20.74
N GLU A 171 7.39 2.20 21.03
CA GLU A 171 7.52 1.69 22.41
C GLU A 171 8.42 2.58 23.27
N ASP A 172 9.50 3.13 22.71
CA ASP A 172 10.37 4.08 23.42
C ASP A 172 9.59 5.33 23.83
N LYS A 173 8.85 5.95 22.90
CA LYS A 173 8.07 7.16 23.17
C LYS A 173 6.90 6.88 24.13
N LYS A 174 6.27 5.70 24.03
CA LYS A 174 5.22 5.25 24.95
C LYS A 174 5.75 5.05 26.37
N SER A 175 6.96 4.50 26.54
CA SER A 175 7.58 4.29 27.85
C SER A 175 7.90 5.60 28.58
N GLY A 176 8.21 6.66 27.84
CA GLY A 176 8.41 8.01 28.38
C GLY A 176 7.12 8.73 28.80
N HIS A 177 5.95 8.24 28.38
CA HIS A 177 4.68 8.91 28.60
C HIS A 177 3.88 8.27 29.76
N TRP A 178 4.02 8.84 30.96
CA TRP A 178 3.20 8.47 32.11
C TRP A 178 1.77 8.98 31.94
N THR A 179 0.78 8.09 31.79
CA THR A 179 -0.63 8.50 31.70
C THR A 179 -1.48 7.89 32.81
N THR A 180 -2.42 8.67 33.34
CA THR A 180 -3.48 8.24 34.27
C THR A 180 -4.69 7.60 33.55
N LYS A 181 -4.61 7.40 32.23
CA LYS A 181 -5.71 6.85 31.42
C LYS A 181 -5.80 5.34 31.59
N SER A 182 -7.00 4.80 31.37
CA SER A 182 -7.20 3.34 31.32
C SER A 182 -6.28 2.69 30.27
N ASN A 183 -5.75 1.50 30.58
CA ASN A 183 -4.84 0.76 29.69
C ASN A 183 -5.35 0.67 28.24
N ARG A 184 -6.66 0.44 28.06
CA ARG A 184 -7.27 0.31 26.73
C ARG A 184 -7.20 1.58 25.88
N THR A 185 -7.27 2.76 26.50
CA THR A 185 -7.17 4.03 25.76
C THR A 185 -5.72 4.30 25.35
N VAL A 186 -4.77 3.93 26.21
CA VAL A 186 -3.33 4.02 25.93
C VAL A 186 -2.98 3.06 24.78
N GLU A 187 -3.39 1.80 24.87
CA GLU A 187 -3.12 0.80 23.82
C GLU A 187 -3.60 1.24 22.43
N ARG A 188 -4.76 1.89 22.34
CA ARG A 188 -5.30 2.42 21.06
C ARG A 188 -4.58 3.67 20.56
N ALA A 189 -4.04 4.49 21.45
CA ALA A 189 -3.30 5.69 21.06
C ALA A 189 -1.88 5.38 20.57
N TRP A 190 -1.35 4.21 20.95
CA TRP A 190 -0.01 3.76 20.59
C TRP A 190 0.00 2.58 19.61
N SER A 191 -1.16 2.17 19.07
CA SER A 191 -1.20 1.14 18.02
C SER A 191 -0.57 1.67 16.74
N LEU A 192 0.38 0.92 16.19
CA LEU A 192 1.06 1.28 14.95
C LEU A 192 0.28 0.79 13.73
N HIS A 193 -0.08 1.71 12.83
CA HIS A 193 -0.80 1.41 11.60
C HIS A 193 0.06 1.71 10.38
N ALA A 194 0.46 0.66 9.66
CA ALA A 194 1.28 0.78 8.47
C ALA A 194 0.43 1.01 7.20
N LEU A 195 0.79 2.03 6.42
CA LEU A 195 0.12 2.45 5.20
C LEU A 195 1.12 2.65 4.06
N THR A 196 0.66 2.48 2.83
CA THR A 196 1.44 2.75 1.62
C THR A 196 0.52 2.95 0.43
N LEU A 197 0.97 3.69 -0.58
CA LEU A 197 0.35 3.72 -1.91
C LEU A 197 1.19 2.87 -2.87
N PRO A 198 0.67 1.71 -3.30
CA PRO A 198 1.34 0.93 -4.32
C PRO A 198 1.52 1.76 -5.59
N GLY A 199 2.77 1.90 -6.02
CA GLY A 199 3.16 2.67 -7.19
C GLY A 199 4.39 2.08 -7.87
N TRP A 200 4.86 2.75 -8.91
CA TRP A 200 6.10 2.42 -9.60
C TRP A 200 6.77 3.71 -10.06
N LEU A 201 8.09 3.67 -10.20
CA LEU A 201 8.82 4.82 -10.72
C LEU A 201 8.71 4.88 -12.23
N HIS A 202 8.52 6.09 -12.78
CA HIS A 202 8.36 6.26 -14.22
C HIS A 202 9.59 5.74 -14.98
N GLU A 203 10.79 5.99 -14.44
CA GLU A 203 12.07 5.54 -15.00
C GLU A 203 12.14 4.02 -15.16
N ASP A 204 11.51 3.24 -14.28
CA ASP A 204 11.46 1.77 -14.39
C ASP A 204 10.68 1.29 -15.62
N THR A 205 9.82 2.12 -16.20
CA THR A 205 8.99 1.73 -17.36
C THR A 205 9.33 2.50 -18.63
N LYS A 206 10.21 3.50 -18.53
CA LYS A 206 10.50 4.44 -19.61
C LYS A 206 11.03 3.74 -20.86
N THR A 207 12.06 2.92 -20.72
CA THR A 207 12.67 2.16 -21.82
C THR A 207 11.71 1.15 -22.44
N GLU A 208 10.78 0.59 -21.66
CA GLU A 208 9.78 -0.36 -22.16
C GLU A 208 8.65 0.32 -22.94
N ILE A 209 8.38 1.59 -22.62
CA ILE A 209 7.33 2.42 -23.21
C ILE A 209 7.80 3.12 -24.49
N GLU A 210 9.09 3.39 -24.64
CA GLU A 210 9.66 4.04 -25.83
C GLU A 210 9.28 3.29 -27.13
N GLY A 211 8.75 4.03 -28.10
CA GLY A 211 8.29 3.49 -29.39
C GLY A 211 7.02 2.62 -29.32
N LYS A 212 6.36 2.50 -28.16
CA LYS A 212 5.12 1.72 -28.02
C LYS A 212 3.87 2.54 -28.33
N SER A 213 2.82 1.84 -28.76
CA SER A 213 1.49 2.44 -28.91
C SER A 213 0.86 2.79 -27.56
N THR A 214 -0.07 3.75 -27.53
CA THR A 214 -0.80 4.15 -26.31
C THR A 214 -1.41 2.97 -25.56
N ARG A 215 -1.91 1.95 -26.27
CA ARG A 215 -2.46 0.74 -25.67
C ARG A 215 -1.39 -0.07 -24.95
N GLN A 216 -0.26 -0.32 -25.60
CA GLN A 216 0.87 -1.05 -25.01
C GLN A 216 1.43 -0.30 -23.79
N CYS A 217 1.54 1.04 -23.86
CA CYS A 217 1.97 1.83 -22.70
C CYS A 217 1.05 1.62 -21.49
N ARG A 218 -0.27 1.56 -21.71
CA ARG A 218 -1.24 1.28 -20.63
C ARG A 218 -1.10 -0.12 -20.08
N GLU A 219 -0.88 -1.12 -20.94
CA GLU A 219 -0.67 -2.50 -20.51
C GLU A 219 0.61 -2.65 -19.67
N ILE A 220 1.70 -1.95 -20.04
CA ILE A 220 2.95 -1.91 -19.26
C ILE A 220 2.71 -1.27 -17.90
N ARG A 221 2.09 -0.08 -17.86
CA ARG A 221 1.77 0.61 -16.59
C ARG A 221 0.85 -0.21 -15.70
N SER A 222 -0.16 -0.88 -16.27
CA SER A 222 -1.05 -1.76 -15.52
C SER A 222 -0.28 -2.93 -14.89
N LYS A 223 0.65 -3.55 -15.62
CA LYS A 223 1.49 -4.63 -15.07
C LYS A 223 2.39 -4.14 -13.94
N ALA A 224 2.94 -2.93 -14.06
CA ALA A 224 3.76 -2.32 -13.02
C ALA A 224 2.96 -2.09 -11.72
N VAL A 225 1.73 -1.54 -11.83
CA VAL A 225 0.80 -1.41 -10.69
C VAL A 225 0.47 -2.77 -10.09
N ASP A 226 0.11 -3.75 -10.93
CA ASP A 226 -0.26 -5.09 -10.48
C ASP A 226 0.91 -5.75 -9.72
N ALA A 227 2.15 -5.56 -10.18
CA ALA A 227 3.36 -6.05 -9.51
C ALA A 227 3.57 -5.36 -8.15
N ALA A 228 3.47 -4.03 -8.08
CA ALA A 228 3.59 -3.28 -6.84
C ALA A 228 2.52 -3.69 -5.81
N VAL A 229 1.26 -3.81 -6.24
CA VAL A 229 0.16 -4.29 -5.38
C VAL A 229 0.41 -5.72 -4.91
N GLY A 230 0.89 -6.59 -5.78
CA GLY A 230 1.27 -7.96 -5.45
C GLY A 230 2.37 -8.02 -4.39
N PHE A 231 3.40 -7.19 -4.52
CA PHE A 231 4.49 -7.07 -3.54
C PHE A 231 3.96 -6.67 -2.16
N TRP A 232 3.20 -5.57 -2.06
CA TRP A 232 2.69 -5.08 -0.77
C TRP A 232 1.75 -6.10 -0.09
N ARG A 233 0.91 -6.79 -0.88
CA ARG A 233 0.08 -7.89 -0.36
C ARG A 233 0.91 -9.05 0.19
N SER A 234 2.03 -9.37 -0.46
CA SER A 234 2.97 -10.40 0.03
C SER A 234 3.68 -10.01 1.34
N CYS A 235 3.68 -8.71 1.67
CA CYS A 235 4.13 -8.15 2.94
C CYS A 235 3.00 -8.03 3.98
N GLY A 236 1.79 -8.52 3.68
CA GLY A 236 0.65 -8.52 4.60
C GLY A 236 -0.26 -7.29 4.51
N PHE A 237 0.03 -6.33 3.63
CA PHE A 237 -0.81 -5.14 3.48
C PHE A 237 -2.17 -5.50 2.87
N ARG A 238 -3.22 -4.85 3.39
CA ARG A 238 -4.60 -4.99 2.93
C ARG A 238 -5.09 -3.67 2.33
N ARG A 239 -5.95 -3.78 1.33
CA ARG A 239 -6.57 -2.62 0.69
C ARG A 239 -7.49 -1.90 1.68
N ILE A 240 -7.40 -0.57 1.72
CA ILE A 240 -8.43 0.30 2.31
C ILE A 240 -9.42 0.67 1.21
N GLY A 241 -10.69 0.38 1.47
CA GLY A 241 -11.81 0.67 0.58
C GLY A 241 -11.98 -0.24 -0.64
N ALA A 242 -12.97 0.09 -1.47
CA ALA A 242 -13.35 -0.71 -2.63
C ALA A 242 -12.41 -0.54 -3.84
N SER A 243 -12.36 -1.57 -4.68
CA SER A 243 -11.96 -1.38 -6.07
C SER A 243 -13.09 -0.68 -6.84
N SER A 244 -12.75 0.09 -7.88
CA SER A 244 -13.75 0.73 -8.75
C SER A 244 -14.74 -0.27 -9.37
N CYS A 245 -14.34 -1.54 -9.52
CA CYS A 245 -15.19 -2.62 -10.00
C CYS A 245 -16.17 -3.14 -8.92
N ALA A 246 -15.77 -3.17 -7.65
CA ALA A 246 -16.63 -3.58 -6.54
C ALA A 246 -17.84 -2.63 -6.40
N CYS A 247 -17.65 -1.32 -6.65
CA CYS A 247 -18.72 -0.33 -6.69
C CYS A 247 -19.84 -0.66 -7.70
N CYS A 248 -19.48 -1.25 -8.84
CA CYS A 248 -20.44 -1.65 -9.86
C CYS A 248 -21.19 -2.92 -9.46
N LEU A 249 -20.45 -3.92 -8.95
CA LEU A 249 -21.01 -5.22 -8.60
C LEU A 249 -22.04 -5.13 -7.45
N GLU A 250 -21.78 -4.33 -6.41
CA GLU A 250 -22.72 -4.15 -5.30
C GLU A 250 -24.02 -3.45 -5.69
N THR A 251 -23.94 -2.52 -6.66
CA THR A 251 -25.13 -1.87 -7.21
C THR A 251 -25.89 -2.77 -8.20
N LYS A 252 -25.51 -4.05 -8.28
CA LYS A 252 -26.03 -5.03 -9.25
C LYS A 252 -25.93 -4.52 -10.69
N THR A 253 -24.96 -3.63 -10.95
CA THR A 253 -24.71 -3.11 -12.29
C THR A 253 -23.53 -3.85 -12.89
N ILE A 254 -23.68 -4.33 -14.12
CA ILE A 254 -22.60 -5.00 -14.83
C ILE A 254 -21.44 -4.01 -14.94
N PRO A 255 -20.23 -4.31 -14.43
CA PRO A 255 -19.08 -3.43 -14.55
C PRO A 255 -18.76 -3.28 -16.03
N ASN A 256 -19.14 -2.13 -16.56
CA ASN A 256 -18.79 -1.71 -17.89
C ASN A 256 -18.37 -0.25 -17.80
N GLN A 257 -17.79 0.24 -18.88
CA GLN A 257 -17.26 1.59 -18.92
C GLN A 257 -18.26 2.67 -18.47
N ARG A 258 -19.53 2.57 -18.84
CA ARG A 258 -20.56 3.53 -18.43
C ARG A 258 -20.90 3.41 -16.95
N THR A 259 -21.07 2.19 -16.43
CA THR A 259 -21.44 2.00 -15.02
C THR A 259 -20.28 2.34 -14.09
N ILE A 260 -19.04 2.03 -14.47
CA ILE A 260 -17.84 2.44 -13.72
C ILE A 260 -17.72 3.96 -13.69
N LEU A 261 -17.93 4.64 -14.83
CA LEU A 261 -17.91 6.10 -14.89
C LEU A 261 -19.05 6.73 -14.10
N ASP A 262 -20.29 6.22 -14.22
CA ASP A 262 -21.43 6.73 -13.45
C ASP A 262 -21.21 6.56 -11.95
N GLN A 263 -20.63 5.44 -11.51
CA GLN A 263 -20.28 5.22 -10.11
C GLN A 263 -19.14 6.12 -9.65
N LEU A 264 -18.09 6.30 -10.46
CA LEU A 264 -17.00 7.21 -10.14
C LEU A 264 -17.50 8.66 -10.07
N SER A 265 -18.32 9.10 -11.03
CA SER A 265 -18.93 10.43 -11.08
C SER A 265 -19.79 10.72 -9.85
N ARG A 266 -20.69 9.80 -9.48
CA ARG A 266 -21.52 9.92 -8.26
C ARG A 266 -20.70 10.00 -6.98
N ASN A 267 -19.49 9.43 -6.97
CA ASN A 267 -18.59 9.46 -5.82
C ASN A 267 -17.66 10.69 -5.84
N THR A 268 -17.34 11.27 -7.01
CA THR A 268 -16.53 12.49 -7.16
C THR A 268 -17.32 13.78 -6.96
N ASP A 269 -18.66 13.75 -7.04
CA ASP A 269 -19.49 14.94 -6.77
C ASP A 269 -19.43 15.40 -5.30
N ALA A 270 -18.80 14.60 -4.42
CA ALA A 270 -18.57 14.95 -3.01
C ALA A 270 -17.21 15.64 -2.75
N ASP A 271 -16.24 15.59 -3.67
CA ASP A 271 -14.96 16.30 -3.50
C ASP A 271 -14.24 16.48 -4.86
N HIS A 272 -14.14 17.75 -5.29
CA HIS A 272 -13.37 18.31 -6.41
C HIS A 272 -13.06 17.37 -7.60
N GLY A 273 -14.04 17.25 -8.51
CA GLY A 273 -13.91 16.50 -9.75
C GLY A 273 -12.81 16.98 -10.70
N LEU A 274 -12.33 16.06 -11.55
CA LEU A 274 -11.64 16.33 -12.82
C LEU A 274 -11.46 15.04 -13.63
N LEU A 275 -12.56 14.38 -14.03
CA LEU A 275 -12.50 13.53 -15.23
C LEU A 275 -12.49 14.45 -16.45
N THR A 276 -11.31 14.72 -17.01
CA THR A 276 -11.17 15.59 -18.18
C THR A 276 -12.02 15.11 -19.35
N GLN A 277 -12.55 16.02 -20.16
CA GLN A 277 -13.40 15.69 -21.33
C GLN A 277 -12.71 14.71 -22.28
N LYS A 278 -11.38 14.81 -22.46
CA LYS A 278 -10.57 13.84 -23.24
C LYS A 278 -10.63 12.42 -22.69
N THR A 279 -10.66 12.25 -21.37
CA THR A 279 -10.81 10.93 -20.73
C THR A 279 -12.21 10.35 -20.97
N ARG A 280 -13.23 11.21 -20.99
CA ARG A 280 -14.63 10.85 -21.30
C ARG A 280 -14.78 10.38 -22.76
N ASP A 281 -14.20 11.12 -23.70
CA ASP A 281 -14.28 10.85 -25.14
C ASP A 281 -13.47 9.58 -25.53
N TYR A 282 -12.29 9.41 -24.93
CA TYR A 282 -11.46 8.21 -25.12
C TYR A 282 -12.20 6.94 -24.68
N LEU A 283 -12.90 7.01 -23.54
CA LEU A 283 -13.63 5.86 -23.05
C LEU A 283 -14.82 5.58 -23.97
N GLN A 284 -15.64 6.58 -24.33
CA GLN A 284 -16.85 6.39 -25.17
C GLN A 284 -16.60 5.65 -26.50
N SER A 285 -15.38 5.74 -27.05
CA SER A 285 -15.01 5.10 -28.33
C SER A 285 -14.61 3.63 -28.26
N ALA A 286 -14.34 3.04 -27.07
CA ALA A 286 -13.87 1.65 -26.93
C ALA A 286 -14.99 0.61 -26.66
N GLY A 287 -16.25 1.06 -26.60
CA GLY A 287 -17.41 0.31 -26.09
C GLY A 287 -18.09 -0.65 -27.07
N GLN A 288 -17.37 -1.63 -27.64
CA GLN A 288 -18.05 -2.81 -28.19
C GLN A 288 -18.20 -3.90 -27.10
N LYS A 289 -19.35 -4.59 -27.07
CA LYS A 289 -19.67 -5.70 -26.15
C LYS A 289 -18.50 -6.70 -26.03
N ALA A 290 -17.82 -6.98 -27.14
CA ALA A 290 -16.64 -7.84 -27.19
C ALA A 290 -15.46 -7.32 -26.35
N GLY A 291 -15.23 -6.01 -26.32
CA GLY A 291 -14.17 -5.38 -25.52
C GLY A 291 -14.45 -5.50 -24.02
N ILE A 292 -15.70 -5.29 -23.61
CA ILE A 292 -16.12 -5.44 -22.20
C ILE A 292 -16.02 -6.91 -21.76
N THR A 293 -16.50 -7.85 -22.57
CA THR A 293 -16.36 -9.30 -22.29
C THR A 293 -14.90 -9.71 -22.19
N THR A 294 -14.02 -9.14 -23.03
CA THR A 294 -12.59 -9.42 -22.99
C THR A 294 -11.94 -8.88 -21.72
N VAL A 295 -12.26 -7.65 -21.30
CA VAL A 295 -11.73 -7.05 -20.06
C VAL A 295 -12.21 -7.83 -18.83
N VAL A 296 -13.48 -8.22 -18.78
CA VAL A 296 -14.02 -9.02 -17.66
C VAL A 296 -13.42 -10.42 -17.63
N ARG A 297 -13.27 -11.09 -18.79
CA ARG A 297 -12.54 -12.37 -18.85
C ARG A 297 -11.09 -12.21 -18.40
N ASN A 298 -10.40 -11.16 -18.84
CA ASN A 298 -9.02 -10.92 -18.42
C ASN A 298 -8.91 -10.68 -16.90
N LEU A 299 -9.88 -9.96 -16.31
CA LEU A 299 -9.94 -9.76 -14.86
C LEU A 299 -10.19 -11.08 -14.11
N LEU A 300 -11.09 -11.93 -14.61
CA LEU A 300 -11.40 -13.25 -14.04
C LEU A 300 -10.25 -14.25 -14.21
N ASP A 301 -9.62 -14.29 -15.38
CA ASP A 301 -8.48 -15.15 -15.69
C ASP A 301 -7.23 -14.74 -14.90
N ARG A 302 -7.02 -13.42 -14.74
CA ARG A 302 -5.97 -12.89 -13.84
C ARG A 302 -6.27 -13.25 -12.40
N ALA A 303 -7.51 -13.07 -11.93
CA ALA A 303 -7.88 -13.46 -10.59
C ALA A 303 -7.68 -14.96 -10.32
N LYS A 304 -8.01 -15.83 -11.29
CA LYS A 304 -7.68 -17.25 -11.25
C LYS A 304 -6.18 -17.50 -11.17
N MET A 305 -5.37 -16.90 -12.05
CA MET A 305 -3.90 -17.03 -12.02
C MET A 305 -3.29 -16.56 -10.70
N TYR A 306 -3.83 -15.49 -10.09
CA TYR A 306 -3.38 -15.02 -8.78
C TYR A 306 -3.78 -15.96 -7.66
N GLY A 307 -4.93 -16.66 -7.77
CA GLY A 307 -5.28 -17.77 -6.90
C GLY A 307 -4.27 -18.92 -6.99
N THR A 308 -3.92 -19.35 -8.21
CA THR A 308 -2.97 -20.46 -8.44
C THR A 308 -1.53 -20.13 -8.02
N LYS A 309 -1.13 -18.85 -8.06
CA LYS A 309 0.21 -18.39 -7.64
C LYS A 309 0.33 -18.09 -6.13
N ALA A 310 -0.78 -17.86 -5.42
CA ALA A 310 -0.80 -17.54 -3.99
C ALA A 310 -0.67 -18.76 -3.06
N GLY A 311 -0.70 -19.98 -3.61
CA GLY A 311 -0.44 -21.22 -2.90
C GLY A 311 -0.64 -22.38 -3.86
N LYS A 312 0.30 -23.34 -3.85
CA LYS A 312 0.20 -24.60 -4.61
C LYS A 312 -1.23 -25.16 -4.50
N GLU A 313 -1.90 -25.33 -5.62
CA GLU A 313 -2.93 -26.38 -5.73
C GLU A 313 -2.25 -27.70 -5.35
N VAL A 314 -2.41 -28.11 -4.09
CA VAL A 314 -2.47 -29.54 -3.81
C VAL A 314 -3.82 -29.95 -4.40
N SER A 315 -3.77 -30.66 -5.52
CA SER A 315 -4.91 -31.45 -5.98
C SER A 315 -5.24 -32.45 -4.87
N ILE A 316 -6.22 -32.11 -4.03
CA ILE A 316 -6.78 -33.03 -3.01
C ILE A 316 -7.81 -33.98 -3.67
N PHE A 317 -8.03 -33.90 -4.98
CA PHE A 317 -9.02 -34.73 -5.66
C PHE A 317 -8.46 -35.81 -6.61
N GLU A 318 -7.14 -36.06 -6.64
CA GLU A 318 -6.58 -37.13 -7.49
C GLU A 318 -5.61 -38.13 -6.82
N SER A 319 -5.52 -38.22 -5.49
CA SER A 319 -4.92 -39.39 -4.85
C SER A 319 -5.86 -40.06 -3.86
N SER A 320 -6.28 -41.28 -4.20
CA SER A 320 -7.30 -42.08 -3.52
C SER A 320 -6.86 -42.69 -2.18
N GLU A 321 -5.91 -42.10 -1.46
CA GLU A 321 -5.33 -42.76 -0.26
C GLU A 321 -5.09 -41.88 0.97
N TYR A 322 -5.48 -40.60 0.99
CA TYR A 322 -5.40 -39.83 2.23
C TYR A 322 -6.49 -38.76 2.33
N SER A 323 -7.60 -39.11 2.98
CA SER A 323 -8.56 -38.12 3.48
C SER A 323 -8.08 -37.62 4.85
N PRO A 324 -7.77 -36.33 5.03
CA PRO A 324 -7.55 -35.80 6.36
C PRO A 324 -8.86 -35.87 7.17
N PRO A 325 -8.80 -36.13 8.49
CA PRO A 325 -9.99 -36.27 9.32
C PRO A 325 -10.85 -35.00 9.27
N GLU A 326 -12.17 -35.16 9.17
CA GLU A 326 -13.19 -34.09 9.04
C GLU A 326 -13.10 -33.01 10.13
N GLU A 327 -12.38 -33.26 11.22
CA GLU A 327 -12.21 -32.37 12.36
C GLU A 327 -11.18 -31.23 12.13
N GLU A 328 -10.34 -31.29 11.10
CA GLU A 328 -9.30 -30.26 10.85
C GLU A 328 -9.72 -29.17 9.82
N LEU A 329 -10.70 -29.46 8.97
CA LEU A 329 -11.24 -28.51 7.98
C LEU A 329 -11.80 -27.20 8.59
N PRO A 330 -12.46 -27.19 9.76
CA PRO A 330 -12.95 -25.96 10.39
C PRO A 330 -11.87 -25.07 11.01
N ARG A 331 -10.62 -25.55 11.11
CA ARG A 331 -9.51 -24.83 11.78
C ARG A 331 -8.66 -24.00 10.82
N LEU A 332 -8.85 -24.16 9.50
CA LEU A 332 -8.22 -23.30 8.51
C LEU A 332 -8.91 -21.93 8.50
N PRO A 333 -8.19 -20.81 8.67
CA PRO A 333 -8.80 -19.48 8.62
C PRO A 333 -9.40 -19.28 7.22
N ALA A 334 -10.73 -19.23 7.15
CA ALA A 334 -11.45 -19.02 5.91
C ALA A 334 -10.94 -17.75 5.20
N CYS A 335 -10.34 -17.91 4.03
CA CYS A 335 -9.98 -16.78 3.19
C CYS A 335 -11.28 -16.18 2.62
N ARG A 336 -11.62 -14.97 3.07
CA ARG A 336 -12.86 -14.27 2.67
C ARG A 336 -12.93 -13.97 1.16
N ASN A 337 -11.82 -14.08 0.42
CA ASN A 337 -11.81 -13.96 -1.05
C ASN A 337 -12.53 -15.13 -1.75
N ASP A 338 -12.61 -16.31 -1.15
CA ASP A 338 -13.21 -17.50 -1.81
C ASP A 338 -14.73 -17.32 -2.00
N ARG A 339 -15.36 -16.54 -1.12
CA ARG A 339 -16.79 -16.19 -1.20
C ARG A 339 -17.09 -15.11 -2.23
N GLU A 340 -16.16 -14.19 -2.48
CA GLU A 340 -16.31 -13.16 -3.52
C GLU A 340 -16.28 -13.78 -4.92
N PHE A 341 -15.46 -14.81 -5.14
CA PHE A 341 -15.44 -15.56 -6.42
C PHE A 341 -16.60 -16.55 -6.55
N GLY A 342 -17.03 -17.21 -5.46
CA GLY A 342 -18.21 -18.07 -5.46
C GLY A 342 -19.51 -17.33 -5.80
N PHE A 343 -19.67 -16.10 -5.29
CA PHE A 343 -20.80 -15.23 -5.61
C PHE A 343 -20.83 -14.84 -7.10
N VAL A 344 -19.68 -14.45 -7.65
CA VAL A 344 -19.58 -14.07 -9.08
C VAL A 344 -19.79 -15.28 -9.99
N ALA A 345 -19.29 -16.47 -9.65
CA ALA A 345 -19.48 -17.68 -10.45
C ALA A 345 -20.94 -18.20 -10.41
N SER A 346 -21.62 -18.07 -9.27
CA SER A 346 -23.04 -18.42 -9.12
C SER A 346 -23.96 -17.48 -9.91
N MET A 347 -23.73 -16.16 -9.85
CA MET A 347 -24.48 -15.15 -10.61
C MET A 347 -24.35 -15.27 -12.14
N TRP A 348 -23.31 -15.98 -12.61
CA TRP A 348 -23.02 -16.17 -14.05
C TRP A 348 -23.34 -17.59 -14.53
N GLY A 349 -24.01 -18.42 -13.70
CA GLY A 349 -24.45 -19.76 -14.06
C GLY A 349 -23.32 -20.78 -14.24
N ILE A 350 -22.13 -20.51 -13.67
CA ILE A 350 -20.96 -21.39 -13.79
C ILE A 350 -21.02 -22.54 -12.75
N TYR A 351 -21.82 -22.39 -11.69
CA TYR A 351 -22.15 -23.45 -10.74
C TYR A 351 -23.64 -23.76 -10.78
N SER A 352 -24.00 -25.03 -11.02
CA SER A 352 -25.35 -25.56 -10.77
C SER A 352 -25.46 -25.94 -9.29
N PRO A 353 -26.46 -25.45 -8.53
CA PRO A 353 -26.59 -25.78 -7.12
C PRO A 353 -27.32 -27.12 -6.99
N THR A 354 -26.59 -28.17 -6.62
CA THR A 354 -27.18 -29.30 -5.89
C THR A 354 -26.77 -29.24 -4.43
N PHE A 355 -26.98 -28.10 -3.76
CA PHE A 355 -27.06 -28.04 -2.30
C PHE A 355 -27.85 -26.79 -1.90
N SER A 356 -29.07 -27.01 -1.40
CA SER A 356 -29.92 -26.02 -0.76
C SER A 356 -29.23 -25.52 0.51
N ILE A 357 -28.94 -24.23 0.61
CA ILE A 357 -28.50 -23.55 1.86
C ILE A 357 -29.70 -22.83 2.52
N PHE A 358 -30.93 -23.13 2.12
CA PHE A 358 -32.13 -22.54 2.73
C PHE A 358 -32.82 -23.43 3.77
N ASP A 359 -32.21 -24.55 4.16
CA ASP A 359 -32.69 -25.33 5.30
C ASP A 359 -31.79 -25.03 6.51
N HIS A 360 -32.40 -24.52 7.58
CA HIS A 360 -31.85 -24.11 8.88
C HIS A 360 -31.54 -22.61 9.06
N LEU A 361 -32.62 -21.83 9.06
CA LEU A 361 -32.76 -20.64 9.91
C LEU A 361 -33.84 -20.91 10.96
N PHE A 362 -33.39 -21.12 12.20
CA PHE A 362 -34.05 -20.65 13.43
C PHE A 362 -32.96 -20.16 14.38
#